data_AF-A0A1C6K017-F1
#
_entry.id   AF-A0A1C6K017-F1
#
_cell.length_a   1.000
_cell.length_b   1.000
_cell.length_c   1.000
_cell.angle_alpha   90.00
_cell.angle_beta   90.00
_cell.angle_gamma   90.00
#
_symmetry.space_group_name_H-M   'P 1'
#
loop_
_entity.id
_entity.type
_entity.pdbx_description
1 polymer ?
#
loop_
_entity_poly.entity_id
_entity_poly.type
_entity_poly.pdbx_seq_one_letter_code
_entity_poly.pdbx_strand_id
1 'polypeptide(L)'
;MEIRLLKNGYKKSDQFYNDFLEDQVKSNDDYFSGEVVYIDEVPDFPIYMGRGSESEKKKLFIEAVNVISKYYLKTDRDVHFDELFWHSLFCVYKREYLLDKYPQIKEGKKEFDTVVIKNFDWQNYIYKCVLAAQYVNDNVDSEEERQRYYELIFDNLDLYNYIIKYEIFRNEKFLLNILDIIDELDLAKVMKAKIKDRPDLGKDERVGRRVIFEFNKSYPVVLSPMLDKESLKEPFLEYLSYYYDISKIKEKVMN
;
A
#
# COMPACT_ATOMS: atom_id res chain seq x y z
N MET A 1 9.01 23.81 -1.96
CA MET A 1 8.29 24.19 -0.74
C MET A 1 8.98 23.62 0.50
N GLU A 2 8.93 24.36 1.59
CA GLU A 2 9.48 23.99 2.90
C GLU A 2 8.40 23.27 3.73
N ILE A 3 8.71 22.09 4.26
CA ILE A 3 7.84 21.29 5.14
C ILE A 3 8.46 21.24 6.54
N ARG A 4 7.83 21.92 7.50
CA ARG A 4 8.22 21.84 8.92
C ARG A 4 7.68 20.53 9.52
N LEU A 5 8.56 19.71 10.10
CA LEU A 5 8.16 18.41 10.65
C LEU A 5 7.51 18.56 12.03
N LEU A 6 6.38 17.87 12.21
CA LEU A 6 5.71 17.70 13.49
C LEU A 6 6.61 16.93 14.47
N LYS A 7 6.56 17.30 15.75
CA LYS A 7 7.23 16.54 16.82
C LYS A 7 6.40 15.33 17.22
N ASN A 8 7.05 14.29 17.73
CA ASN A 8 6.37 13.10 18.25
C ASN A 8 5.31 13.43 19.32
N GLY A 9 4.23 12.64 19.34
CA GLY A 9 3.20 12.71 20.38
C GLY A 9 1.95 13.54 20.03
N TYR A 10 1.97 14.31 18.93
CA TYR A 10 0.83 15.12 18.47
C TYR A 10 -0.48 14.33 18.32
N LYS A 11 -0.42 13.05 17.89
CA LYS A 11 -1.60 12.18 17.72
C LYS A 11 -2.45 11.98 18.98
N LYS A 12 -1.85 12.15 20.17
CA LYS A 12 -2.52 11.99 21.46
C LYS A 12 -3.31 13.22 21.89
N SER A 13 -3.12 14.35 21.20
CA SER A 13 -3.73 15.63 21.56
C SER A 13 -5.07 15.78 20.86
N ASP A 14 -6.16 15.85 21.63
CA ASP A 14 -7.47 16.24 21.09
C ASP A 14 -7.44 17.69 20.58
N GLN A 15 -6.61 18.55 21.19
CA GLN A 15 -6.40 19.92 20.73
C GLN A 15 -5.83 19.96 19.31
N PHE A 16 -4.96 19.02 18.94
CA PHE A 16 -4.38 18.99 17.59
C PHE A 16 -5.45 18.80 16.50
N TYR A 17 -6.49 18.02 16.78
CA TYR A 17 -7.62 17.87 15.86
C TYR A 17 -8.42 19.16 15.72
N ASN A 18 -8.70 19.84 16.83
CA ASN A 18 -9.41 21.13 16.81
C ASN A 18 -8.59 22.20 16.07
N ASP A 19 -7.28 22.28 16.36
CA ASP A 19 -6.36 23.19 15.67
C ASP A 19 -6.26 22.86 14.18
N PHE A 20 -6.34 21.58 13.81
CA PHE A 20 -6.45 21.19 12.40
C PHE A 20 -7.75 21.70 11.77
N LEU A 21 -8.89 21.63 12.45
CA LEU A 21 -10.14 22.17 11.90
C LEU A 21 -10.14 23.70 11.81
N GLU A 22 -9.49 24.39 12.73
CA GLU A 22 -9.47 25.85 12.86
C GLU A 22 -8.29 26.52 12.13
N ASP A 23 -7.50 25.74 11.37
CA ASP A 23 -6.32 26.20 10.64
C ASP A 23 -5.23 26.83 11.55
N GLN A 24 -5.08 26.29 12.76
CA GLN A 24 -4.13 26.76 13.79
C GLN A 24 -2.88 25.89 13.94
N VAL A 25 -2.80 24.73 13.26
CA VAL A 25 -1.61 23.87 13.37
C VAL A 25 -0.35 24.59 12.89
N LYS A 26 -0.45 25.34 11.80
CA LYS A 26 0.69 26.04 11.18
C LYS A 26 1.25 27.16 12.05
N SER A 27 0.40 27.84 12.81
CA SER A 27 0.75 28.98 13.67
C SER A 27 1.24 28.56 15.05
N ASN A 28 1.04 27.30 15.44
CA ASN A 28 1.44 26.77 16.75
C ASN A 28 2.81 26.10 16.68
N ASP A 29 3.86 26.86 16.98
CA ASP A 29 5.26 26.40 16.96
C ASP A 29 5.53 25.21 17.90
N ASP A 30 4.72 25.04 18.96
CA ASP A 30 4.86 23.92 19.88
C ASP A 30 4.61 22.57 19.20
N TYR A 31 3.97 22.51 18.03
CA TYR A 31 3.76 21.24 17.33
C TYR A 31 4.97 20.75 16.54
N PHE A 32 5.99 21.57 16.32
CA PHE A 32 7.09 21.24 15.42
C PHE A 32 8.36 20.82 16.17
N SER A 33 9.14 19.93 15.55
CA SER A 33 10.43 19.49 16.09
C SER A 33 11.57 20.48 15.84
N GLY A 34 11.37 21.40 14.89
CA GLY A 34 12.42 22.26 14.33
C GLY A 34 13.11 21.66 13.11
N GLU A 35 12.85 20.39 12.78
CA GLU A 35 13.33 19.76 11.55
C GLU A 35 12.52 20.21 10.34
N VAL A 36 13.17 20.27 9.20
CA VAL A 36 12.61 20.80 7.95
C VAL A 36 13.03 19.92 6.78
N VAL A 37 12.06 19.61 5.93
CA VAL A 37 12.27 18.89 4.66
C VAL A 37 11.91 19.82 3.50
N TYR A 38 12.74 19.85 2.47
CA TYR A 38 12.49 20.60 1.24
C TYR A 38 12.05 19.65 0.13
N ILE A 39 10.89 19.92 -0.44
CA ILE A 39 10.37 19.20 -1.62
C ILE A 39 10.01 20.20 -2.70
N ASP A 40 9.85 19.77 -3.95
CA ASP A 40 9.28 20.64 -4.98
C ASP A 40 7.79 20.92 -4.71
N GLU A 41 7.19 21.85 -5.44
CA GLU A 41 5.75 22.00 -5.40
C GLU A 41 5.07 20.74 -5.95
N VAL A 42 4.05 20.27 -5.24
CA VAL A 42 3.41 18.98 -5.46
C VAL A 42 1.89 19.14 -5.56
N PRO A 43 1.24 18.47 -6.53
CA PRO A 43 -0.21 18.53 -6.67
C PRO A 43 -0.92 17.88 -5.48
N ASP A 44 -2.20 18.16 -5.34
CA ASP A 44 -3.06 17.40 -4.43
C ASP A 44 -3.31 15.99 -4.99
N PHE A 45 -3.53 15.02 -4.10
CA PHE A 45 -3.80 13.65 -4.50
C PHE A 45 -4.60 12.89 -3.43
N PRO A 46 -5.29 11.79 -3.77
CA PRO A 46 -6.09 11.03 -2.82
C PRO A 46 -5.23 10.36 -1.75
N ILE A 47 -5.56 10.56 -0.47
CA ILE A 47 -4.82 9.94 0.65
C ILE A 47 -5.59 8.79 1.33
N TYR A 48 -6.88 8.67 1.05
CA TYR A 48 -7.77 7.66 1.62
C TYR A 48 -8.74 7.12 0.58
N MET A 49 -8.84 5.79 0.48
CA MET A 49 -9.63 5.08 -0.53
C MET A 49 -10.55 4.02 0.10
N GLY A 50 -10.99 4.23 1.35
CA GLY A 50 -11.84 3.27 2.07
C GLY A 50 -13.31 3.26 1.65
N ARG A 51 -13.78 4.30 0.95
CA ARG A 51 -15.19 4.49 0.54
C ARG A 51 -15.33 4.50 -0.99
N GLY A 52 -16.55 4.30 -1.49
CA GLY A 52 -16.85 4.27 -2.93
C GLY A 52 -16.83 2.87 -3.54
N SER A 53 -17.17 2.82 -4.82
CA SER A 53 -17.12 1.63 -5.67
C SER A 53 -15.70 1.16 -5.91
N GLU A 54 -15.53 -0.10 -6.34
CA GLU A 54 -14.20 -0.66 -6.60
C GLU A 54 -13.46 0.07 -7.73
N SER A 55 -14.20 0.51 -8.76
CA SER A 55 -13.64 1.29 -9.87
C SER A 55 -13.17 2.69 -9.42
N GLU A 56 -13.93 3.35 -8.55
CA GLU A 56 -13.50 4.63 -7.96
C GLU A 56 -12.26 4.46 -7.11
N LYS A 57 -12.21 3.41 -6.27
CA LYS A 57 -11.02 3.09 -5.47
C LYS A 57 -9.80 2.82 -6.35
N LYS A 58 -9.98 2.07 -7.46
CA LYS A 58 -8.91 1.79 -8.43
C LYS A 58 -8.34 3.08 -8.98
N LYS A 59 -9.21 3.97 -9.45
CA LYS A 59 -8.82 5.27 -10.01
C LYS A 59 -8.06 6.11 -8.99
N LEU A 60 -8.58 6.23 -7.77
CA LEU A 60 -7.94 7.02 -6.71
C LEU A 60 -6.58 6.45 -6.33
N PHE A 61 -6.46 5.12 -6.21
CA PHE A 61 -5.20 4.44 -5.90
C PHE A 61 -4.13 4.73 -6.95
N ILE A 62 -4.47 4.52 -8.23
CA ILE A 62 -3.55 4.76 -9.35
C ILE A 62 -3.15 6.24 -9.41
N GLU A 63 -4.11 7.16 -9.21
CA GLU A 63 -3.85 8.60 -9.15
C GLU A 63 -2.82 8.94 -8.06
N ALA A 64 -3.00 8.42 -6.84
CA ALA A 64 -2.08 8.62 -5.74
C ALA A 64 -0.69 8.05 -6.02
N VAL A 65 -0.61 6.82 -6.56
CA VAL A 65 0.67 6.17 -6.90
C VAL A 65 1.41 6.97 -7.96
N ASN A 66 0.72 7.45 -9.00
CA ASN A 66 1.32 8.27 -10.05
C ASN A 66 1.88 9.59 -9.52
N VAL A 67 1.15 10.27 -8.62
CA VAL A 67 1.64 11.48 -7.97
C VAL A 67 2.86 11.18 -7.08
N ILE A 68 2.81 10.11 -6.29
CA ILE A 68 3.93 9.71 -5.43
C ILE A 68 5.18 9.37 -6.26
N SER A 69 5.02 8.57 -7.31
CA SER A 69 6.08 8.20 -8.25
C SER A 69 6.76 9.44 -8.85
N LYS A 70 5.96 10.39 -9.36
CA LYS A 70 6.48 11.56 -10.08
C LYS A 70 7.07 12.63 -9.17
N TYR A 71 6.50 12.83 -7.99
CA TYR A 71 6.80 14.01 -7.16
C TYR A 71 7.54 13.70 -5.86
N TYR A 72 7.44 12.48 -5.33
CA TYR A 72 7.96 12.16 -4.00
C TYR A 72 9.12 11.15 -4.00
N LEU A 73 9.21 10.25 -5.00
CA LEU A 73 10.34 9.30 -5.06
C LEU A 73 11.71 9.95 -5.31
N LYS A 74 11.74 11.22 -5.71
CA LYS A 74 12.98 12.00 -5.84
C LYS A 74 13.55 12.49 -4.50
N THR A 75 12.79 12.41 -3.40
CA THR A 75 13.30 12.72 -2.07
C THR A 75 14.07 11.53 -1.52
N ASP A 76 14.91 11.77 -0.51
CA ASP A 76 15.58 10.69 0.20
C ASP A 76 14.58 9.64 0.70
N ARG A 77 15.02 8.37 0.70
CA ARG A 77 14.18 7.24 1.14
C ARG A 77 13.64 7.43 2.54
N ASP A 78 14.47 7.92 3.43
CA ASP A 78 14.08 8.18 4.83
C ASP A 78 12.97 9.22 4.92
N VAL A 79 12.87 10.15 3.96
CA VAL A 79 11.80 11.16 3.92
C VAL A 79 10.48 10.56 3.47
N HIS A 80 10.44 9.89 2.32
CA HIS A 80 9.15 9.37 1.81
C HIS A 80 8.68 8.11 2.55
N PHE A 81 9.54 7.50 3.38
CA PHE A 81 9.16 6.49 4.36
C PHE A 81 8.97 7.01 5.79
N ASP A 82 9.03 8.32 6.01
CA ASP A 82 8.78 8.92 7.32
C ASP A 82 7.30 9.27 7.52
N GLU A 83 6.74 8.77 8.62
CA GLU A 83 5.39 9.09 9.08
C GLU A 83 5.21 10.59 9.34
N LEU A 84 6.19 11.22 9.99
CA LEU A 84 6.09 12.62 10.41
C LEU A 84 6.07 13.53 9.19
N PHE A 85 6.88 13.25 8.16
CA PHE A 85 6.82 13.93 6.88
C PHE A 85 5.41 13.96 6.30
N TRP A 86 4.76 12.80 6.13
CA TRP A 86 3.42 12.73 5.53
C TRP A 86 2.37 13.46 6.36
N HIS A 87 2.36 13.25 7.67
CA HIS A 87 1.40 13.91 8.55
C HIS A 87 1.62 15.43 8.62
N SER A 88 2.87 15.89 8.55
CA SER A 88 3.19 17.32 8.47
C SER A 88 2.67 17.93 7.17
N LEU A 89 2.94 17.27 6.04
CA LEU A 89 2.43 17.68 4.73
C LEU A 89 0.90 17.80 4.74
N PHE A 90 0.21 16.77 5.23
CA PHE A 90 -1.24 16.68 5.20
C PHE A 90 -1.92 17.69 6.14
N CYS A 91 -1.48 17.74 7.39
CA CYS A 91 -2.11 18.59 8.41
C CYS A 91 -1.84 20.09 8.20
N VAL A 92 -0.71 20.45 7.59
CA VAL A 92 -0.28 21.86 7.50
C VAL A 92 -0.46 22.44 6.10
N TYR A 93 -0.24 21.65 5.04
CA TYR A 93 -0.17 22.19 3.67
C TYR A 93 -1.29 21.69 2.76
N LYS A 94 -1.99 20.60 3.12
CA LYS A 94 -3.06 20.01 2.31
C LYS A 94 -4.43 20.03 2.99
N ARG A 95 -4.56 20.77 4.10
CA ARG A 95 -5.78 20.85 4.92
C ARG A 95 -7.05 21.12 4.11
N GLU A 96 -7.06 22.20 3.31
CA GLU A 96 -8.25 22.60 2.55
C GLU A 96 -8.71 21.50 1.58
N TYR A 97 -7.78 20.94 0.81
CA TYR A 97 -8.05 19.81 -0.06
C TYR A 97 -8.64 18.62 0.71
N LEU A 98 -8.10 18.28 1.89
CA LEU A 98 -8.59 17.17 2.69
C LEU A 98 -10.00 17.41 3.23
N LEU A 99 -10.30 18.62 3.69
CA LEU A 99 -11.62 18.97 4.21
C LEU A 99 -12.70 19.02 3.13
N ASP A 100 -12.32 19.35 1.89
CA ASP A 100 -13.20 19.29 0.72
C ASP A 100 -13.41 17.85 0.25
N LYS A 101 -12.32 17.11 0.04
CA LYS A 101 -12.34 15.74 -0.51
C LYS A 101 -12.92 14.72 0.45
N TYR A 102 -12.69 14.89 1.76
CA TYR A 102 -13.06 13.96 2.81
C TYR A 102 -13.84 14.68 3.92
N PRO A 103 -15.07 15.13 3.65
CA PRO A 103 -15.85 15.92 4.60
C PRO A 103 -16.09 15.19 5.93
N GLN A 104 -16.06 13.85 5.94
CA GLN A 104 -16.18 13.05 7.15
C GLN A 104 -15.09 13.33 8.19
N ILE A 105 -13.96 13.93 7.80
CA ILE A 105 -12.94 14.37 8.76
C ILE A 105 -13.54 15.29 9.83
N LYS A 106 -14.58 16.07 9.47
CA LYS A 106 -15.28 16.99 10.38
C LYS A 106 -16.26 16.29 11.33
N GLU A 107 -16.58 15.01 11.10
CA GLU A 107 -17.53 14.25 11.91
C GLU A 107 -16.93 13.87 13.28
N GLY A 108 -15.60 13.78 13.39
CA GLY A 108 -14.94 13.47 14.65
C GLY A 108 -13.45 13.15 14.54
N LYS A 109 -12.79 13.14 15.70
CA LYS A 109 -11.36 12.80 15.81
C LYS A 109 -11.06 11.41 15.26
N LYS A 110 -11.96 10.45 15.42
CA LYS A 110 -11.75 9.07 14.94
C LYS A 110 -11.65 9.03 13.41
N GLU A 111 -12.49 9.79 12.72
CA GLU A 111 -12.51 9.92 11.27
C GLU A 111 -11.24 10.64 10.79
N PHE A 112 -10.84 11.73 11.47
CA PHE A 112 -9.55 12.39 11.26
C PHE A 112 -8.36 11.44 11.45
N ASP A 113 -8.31 10.69 12.55
CA ASP A 113 -7.25 9.72 12.84
C ASP A 113 -7.17 8.63 11.78
N THR A 114 -8.32 8.21 11.24
CA THR A 114 -8.40 7.14 10.23
C THR A 114 -7.96 7.62 8.84
N VAL A 115 -8.24 8.88 8.50
CA VAL A 115 -8.04 9.44 7.16
C VAL A 115 -6.69 10.16 7.05
N VAL A 116 -6.34 10.99 8.04
CA VAL A 116 -5.23 11.95 7.95
C VAL A 116 -3.99 11.49 8.71
N ILE A 117 -4.14 11.08 9.97
CA ILE A 117 -2.98 10.78 10.86
C ILE A 117 -2.82 9.30 11.21
N LYS A 118 -3.32 8.43 10.33
CA LYS A 118 -3.25 6.97 10.49
C LYS A 118 -1.80 6.50 10.55
N ASN A 119 -1.49 5.57 11.45
CA ASN A 119 -0.16 4.99 11.57
C ASN A 119 0.40 4.57 10.21
N PHE A 120 1.65 4.94 9.92
CA PHE A 120 2.31 4.73 8.64
C PHE A 120 2.83 3.30 8.52
N ASP A 121 1.89 2.37 8.39
CA ASP A 121 2.14 0.94 8.27
C ASP A 121 1.35 0.34 7.08
N TRP A 122 1.40 -0.98 6.93
CA TRP A 122 0.71 -1.72 5.87
C TRP A 122 -0.81 -1.46 5.78
N GLN A 123 -1.46 -0.85 6.78
CA GLN A 123 -2.87 -0.48 6.73
C GLN A 123 -3.12 0.94 6.18
N ASN A 124 -2.09 1.76 6.06
CA ASN A 124 -2.15 3.14 5.56
C ASN A 124 -2.08 3.15 4.03
N TYR A 125 -2.97 3.93 3.38
CA TYR A 125 -3.01 4.00 1.92
C TYR A 125 -1.79 4.69 1.33
N ILE A 126 -1.23 5.70 1.99
CA ILE A 126 -0.01 6.37 1.55
C ILE A 126 1.17 5.41 1.63
N TYR A 127 1.34 4.69 2.74
CA TYR A 127 2.39 3.67 2.86
C TYR A 127 2.32 2.64 1.72
N LYS A 128 1.11 2.13 1.44
CA LYS A 128 0.85 1.23 0.31
C LYS A 128 1.24 1.85 -1.04
N CYS A 129 0.89 3.12 -1.26
CA CYS A 129 1.18 3.79 -2.52
C CYS A 129 2.68 4.11 -2.67
N VAL A 130 3.38 4.47 -1.59
CA VAL A 130 4.83 4.68 -1.58
C VAL A 130 5.56 3.39 -1.94
N LEU A 131 5.20 2.26 -1.31
CA LEU A 131 5.79 0.96 -1.65
C LEU A 131 5.50 0.56 -3.10
N ALA A 132 4.25 0.71 -3.56
CA ALA A 132 3.88 0.40 -4.92
C ALA A 132 4.64 1.26 -5.93
N ALA A 133 4.75 2.57 -5.67
CA ALA A 133 5.52 3.49 -6.49
C ALA A 133 6.99 3.09 -6.51
N GLN A 134 7.66 2.97 -5.35
CA GLN A 134 9.08 2.64 -5.27
C GLN A 134 9.40 1.31 -5.97
N TYR A 135 8.74 0.22 -5.58
CA TYR A 135 9.06 -1.11 -6.09
C TYR A 135 8.90 -1.23 -7.61
N VAL A 136 7.86 -0.61 -8.16
CA VAL A 136 7.63 -0.62 -9.60
C VAL A 136 8.62 0.31 -10.32
N ASN A 137 8.91 1.50 -9.81
CA ASN A 137 9.84 2.43 -10.47
C ASN A 137 11.29 1.91 -10.47
N ASP A 138 11.69 1.20 -9.41
CA ASP A 138 13.04 0.65 -9.26
C ASP A 138 13.30 -0.55 -10.19
N ASN A 139 12.24 -1.20 -10.70
CA ASN A 139 12.34 -2.45 -11.48
C ASN A 139 11.76 -2.35 -12.90
N VAL A 140 11.05 -1.29 -13.23
CA VAL A 140 10.35 -1.13 -14.52
C VAL A 140 10.68 0.23 -15.10
N ASP A 141 11.25 0.26 -16.31
CA ASP A 141 11.66 1.51 -16.97
C ASP A 141 10.52 2.21 -17.72
N SER A 142 9.64 1.42 -18.36
CA SER A 142 8.56 1.93 -19.20
C SER A 142 7.38 2.46 -18.37
N GLU A 143 6.93 3.70 -18.64
CA GLU A 143 5.74 4.26 -17.99
C GLU A 143 4.48 3.43 -18.25
N GLU A 144 4.33 2.86 -19.45
CA GLU A 144 3.18 2.01 -19.81
C GLU A 144 3.18 0.73 -18.97
N GLU A 145 4.35 0.13 -18.78
CA GLU A 145 4.49 -1.09 -17.99
C GLU A 145 4.33 -0.80 -16.49
N ARG A 146 4.82 0.35 -16.00
CA ARG A 146 4.56 0.80 -14.62
C ARG A 146 3.07 0.93 -14.35
N GLN A 147 2.34 1.53 -15.29
CA GLN A 147 0.89 1.67 -15.20
C GLN A 147 0.19 0.30 -15.14
N ARG A 148 0.65 -0.67 -15.94
CA ARG A 148 0.17 -2.07 -15.87
C ARG A 148 0.39 -2.67 -14.47
N TYR A 149 1.56 -2.49 -13.87
CA TYR A 149 1.83 -2.98 -12.51
C TYR A 149 0.97 -2.28 -11.44
N TYR A 150 0.72 -0.97 -11.55
CA TYR A 150 -0.18 -0.28 -10.61
C TYR A 150 -1.60 -0.85 -10.66
N GLU A 151 -2.06 -1.20 -11.85
CA GLU A 151 -3.33 -1.88 -12.02
C GLU A 151 -3.32 -3.29 -11.42
N LEU A 152 -2.27 -4.08 -11.68
CA LEU A 152 -2.12 -5.43 -11.11
C LEU A 152 -2.04 -5.41 -9.57
N ILE A 153 -1.35 -4.43 -8.98
CA ILE A 153 -1.28 -4.23 -7.53
C ILE A 153 -2.68 -3.95 -6.97
N PHE A 154 -3.43 -3.02 -7.58
CA PHE A 154 -4.78 -2.71 -7.12
C PHE A 154 -5.72 -3.92 -7.30
N ASP A 155 -5.65 -4.55 -8.46
CA ASP A 155 -6.45 -5.74 -8.77
C ASP A 155 -6.04 -6.92 -7.88
N ASN A 156 -4.93 -6.89 -7.16
CA ASN A 156 -4.54 -7.88 -6.16
C ASN A 156 -4.33 -7.26 -4.77
N LEU A 157 -5.02 -6.15 -4.46
CA LEU A 157 -4.75 -5.33 -3.26
C LEU A 157 -4.81 -6.12 -1.94
N ASP A 158 -5.70 -7.12 -1.85
CA ASP A 158 -5.81 -7.97 -0.66
C ASP A 158 -4.54 -8.83 -0.43
N LEU A 159 -4.02 -9.41 -1.52
CA LEU A 159 -2.77 -10.17 -1.51
C LEU A 159 -1.59 -9.25 -1.26
N TYR A 160 -1.54 -8.11 -1.95
CA TYR A 160 -0.52 -7.08 -1.78
C TYR A 160 -0.42 -6.63 -0.32
N ASN A 161 -1.55 -6.32 0.33
CA ASN A 161 -1.59 -5.96 1.76
C ASN A 161 -1.00 -7.06 2.64
N TYR A 162 -1.24 -8.33 2.29
CA TYR A 162 -0.72 -9.47 3.03
C TYR A 162 0.79 -9.62 2.84
N ILE A 163 1.30 -9.47 1.61
CA ILE A 163 2.74 -9.46 1.29
C ILE A 163 3.45 -8.38 2.10
N ILE A 164 2.99 -7.12 2.02
CA ILE A 164 3.68 -6.01 2.68
C ILE A 164 3.52 -6.01 4.20
N LYS A 165 2.57 -6.77 4.75
CA LYS A 165 2.43 -6.95 6.20
C LYS A 165 3.63 -7.69 6.79
N TYR A 166 4.15 -8.71 6.10
CA TYR A 166 5.27 -9.53 6.59
C TYR A 166 6.61 -8.96 6.11
N GLU A 167 7.49 -8.64 7.06
CA GLU A 167 8.80 -8.02 6.77
C GLU A 167 9.64 -8.80 5.76
N ILE A 168 9.67 -10.12 5.90
CA ILE A 168 10.40 -11.03 5.00
C ILE A 168 9.94 -10.93 3.52
N PHE A 169 8.69 -10.53 3.27
CA PHE A 169 8.11 -10.44 1.93
C PHE A 169 7.99 -9.01 1.43
N ARG A 170 8.37 -8.01 2.24
CA ARG A 170 8.52 -6.62 1.81
C ARG A 170 9.77 -6.48 0.93
N ASN A 171 9.72 -7.12 -0.23
CA ASN A 171 10.77 -7.14 -1.23
C ASN A 171 10.15 -6.91 -2.61
N GLU A 172 10.73 -5.99 -3.38
CA GLU A 172 10.25 -5.60 -4.70
C GLU A 172 10.20 -6.78 -5.69
N LYS A 173 11.26 -7.61 -5.75
CA LYS A 173 11.33 -8.74 -6.67
C LYS A 173 10.27 -9.79 -6.34
N PHE A 174 10.12 -10.11 -5.06
CA PHE A 174 9.10 -11.06 -4.64
C PHE A 174 7.69 -10.59 -5.02
N LEU A 175 7.37 -9.32 -4.76
CA LEU A 175 6.07 -8.77 -5.13
C LEU A 175 5.83 -8.85 -6.64
N LEU A 176 6.77 -8.37 -7.45
CA LEU A 176 6.61 -8.31 -8.90
C LEU A 176 6.54 -9.71 -9.51
N ASN A 177 7.39 -10.65 -9.08
CA ASN A 177 7.33 -12.04 -9.54
C ASN A 177 5.98 -12.70 -9.21
N ILE A 178 5.43 -12.46 -8.00
CA ILE A 178 4.11 -12.98 -7.63
C ILE A 178 3.02 -12.39 -8.52
N LEU A 179 3.06 -11.08 -8.81
CA LEU A 179 2.09 -10.42 -9.68
C LEU A 179 2.20 -10.95 -11.12
N ASP A 180 3.41 -11.14 -11.63
CA ASP A 180 3.65 -11.70 -12.96
C ASP A 180 3.11 -13.12 -13.09
N ILE A 181 3.36 -13.99 -12.10
CA ILE A 181 2.80 -15.35 -12.09
C ILE A 181 1.26 -15.31 -12.09
N ILE A 182 0.66 -14.39 -11.33
CA ILE A 182 -0.79 -14.24 -11.27
C ILE A 182 -1.36 -13.77 -12.61
N ASP A 183 -0.72 -12.80 -13.24
CA ASP A 183 -1.15 -12.25 -14.52
C ASP A 183 -0.97 -13.26 -15.66
N GLU A 184 0.21 -13.87 -15.76
CA GLU A 184 0.56 -14.88 -16.77
C GLU A 184 -0.41 -16.08 -16.75
N LEU A 185 -0.85 -16.49 -15.56
CA LEU A 185 -1.73 -17.66 -15.38
C LEU A 185 -3.22 -17.30 -15.23
N ASP A 186 -3.60 -16.01 -15.35
CA ASP A 186 -4.96 -15.49 -15.16
C ASP A 186 -5.59 -15.90 -13.80
N LEU A 187 -4.84 -15.71 -12.71
CA LEU A 187 -5.20 -16.18 -11.37
C LEU A 187 -5.83 -15.11 -10.48
N ALA A 188 -5.99 -13.87 -10.93
CA ALA A 188 -6.47 -12.77 -10.08
C ALA A 188 -7.81 -13.08 -9.38
N LYS A 189 -8.75 -13.73 -10.10
CA LYS A 189 -10.04 -14.18 -9.53
C LYS A 189 -9.85 -15.32 -8.52
N VAL A 190 -8.96 -16.25 -8.81
CA VAL A 190 -8.64 -17.40 -7.94
C VAL A 190 -8.03 -16.91 -6.63
N MET A 191 -7.05 -16.01 -6.70
CA MET A 191 -6.35 -15.47 -5.52
C MET A 191 -7.28 -14.73 -4.56
N LYS A 192 -8.36 -14.11 -5.09
CA LYS A 192 -9.40 -13.45 -4.29
C LYS A 192 -10.46 -14.39 -3.72
N ALA A 193 -10.57 -15.60 -4.22
CA ALA A 193 -11.66 -16.51 -3.89
C ALA A 193 -11.63 -16.89 -2.40
N LYS A 194 -12.82 -16.94 -1.80
CA LYS A 194 -12.98 -17.43 -0.42
C LYS A 194 -12.91 -18.96 -0.40
N ILE A 195 -12.23 -19.51 0.59
CA ILE A 195 -12.19 -20.95 0.84
C ILE A 195 -13.39 -21.30 1.71
N LYS A 196 -14.37 -22.02 1.15
CA LYS A 196 -15.64 -22.35 1.84
C LYS A 196 -15.64 -23.75 2.45
N ASP A 197 -14.90 -24.67 1.86
CA ASP A 197 -14.98 -26.11 2.18
C ASP A 197 -13.93 -26.56 3.22
N ARG A 198 -13.33 -25.59 3.94
CA ARG A 198 -12.28 -25.83 4.94
C ARG A 198 -12.53 -25.02 6.22
N PRO A 199 -13.44 -25.49 7.10
CA PRO A 199 -13.81 -24.77 8.31
C PRO A 199 -12.66 -24.67 9.33
N ASP A 200 -11.64 -25.53 9.21
CA ASP A 200 -10.44 -25.55 10.04
C ASP A 200 -9.53 -24.33 9.86
N LEU A 201 -9.63 -23.63 8.73
CA LEU A 201 -8.74 -22.51 8.42
C LEU A 201 -9.20 -21.17 9.03
N GLY A 202 -10.44 -21.09 9.49
CA GLY A 202 -11.04 -19.89 10.05
C GLY A 202 -12.10 -19.24 9.14
N LYS A 203 -12.65 -18.11 9.59
CA LYS A 203 -13.67 -17.36 8.85
C LYS A 203 -12.99 -16.33 7.95
N ASP A 204 -13.42 -16.27 6.69
CA ASP A 204 -12.95 -15.32 5.66
C ASP A 204 -11.52 -15.55 5.12
N GLU A 205 -11.09 -16.82 5.12
CA GLU A 205 -9.84 -17.20 4.46
C GLU A 205 -9.96 -17.15 2.94
N ARG A 206 -8.91 -16.64 2.30
CA ARG A 206 -8.81 -16.48 0.84
C ARG A 206 -7.61 -17.23 0.31
N VAL A 207 -7.75 -17.79 -0.88
CA VAL A 207 -6.71 -18.63 -1.51
C VAL A 207 -5.36 -17.90 -1.53
N GLY A 208 -5.30 -16.66 -2.00
CA GLY A 208 -4.03 -15.93 -2.11
C GLY A 208 -3.35 -15.67 -0.76
N ARG A 209 -4.11 -15.34 0.28
CA ARG A 209 -3.55 -15.17 1.63
C ARG A 209 -2.93 -16.47 2.14
N ARG A 210 -3.59 -17.61 1.88
CA ARG A 210 -3.07 -18.93 2.27
C ARG A 210 -1.82 -19.30 1.50
N VAL A 211 -1.74 -18.99 0.20
CA VAL A 211 -0.51 -19.21 -0.59
C VAL A 211 0.69 -18.46 0.02
N ILE A 212 0.54 -17.17 0.32
CA ILE A 212 1.62 -16.39 0.97
C ILE A 212 1.91 -16.89 2.40
N PHE A 213 0.88 -17.37 3.11
CA PHE A 213 1.07 -17.99 4.41
C PHE A 213 1.88 -19.28 4.34
N GLU A 214 1.72 -20.11 3.31
CA GLU A 214 2.57 -21.29 3.11
C GLU A 214 4.00 -20.90 2.80
N PHE A 215 4.23 -19.88 1.96
CA PHE A 215 5.57 -19.31 1.76
C PHE A 215 6.22 -18.86 3.08
N ASN A 216 5.43 -18.34 4.02
CA ASN A 216 5.94 -17.89 5.33
C ASN A 216 6.27 -19.06 6.27
N LYS A 217 5.75 -20.26 5.99
CA LYS A 217 5.96 -21.46 6.79
C LYS A 217 7.04 -22.37 6.21
N SER A 218 7.14 -22.42 4.89
CA SER A 218 8.04 -23.30 4.17
C SER A 218 9.49 -22.93 4.43
N TYR A 219 10.26 -23.86 5.01
CA TYR A 219 11.69 -23.64 5.24
C TYR A 219 12.50 -23.92 3.95
N PRO A 220 13.49 -23.06 3.59
CA PRO A 220 13.86 -21.82 4.27
C PRO A 220 13.03 -20.63 3.74
N VAL A 221 12.23 -20.03 4.62
CA VAL A 221 11.34 -18.89 4.33
C VAL A 221 12.08 -17.69 3.71
N VAL A 222 13.37 -17.54 4.05
CA VAL A 222 14.25 -16.46 3.59
C VAL A 222 14.67 -16.60 2.12
N LEU A 223 14.57 -17.79 1.53
CA LEU A 223 14.95 -18.00 0.13
C LEU A 223 13.85 -17.61 -0.85
N SER A 224 12.57 -17.76 -0.48
CA SER A 224 11.44 -17.48 -1.39
C SER A 224 11.47 -16.07 -1.99
N PRO A 225 11.80 -15.00 -1.24
CA PRO A 225 11.95 -13.65 -1.80
C PRO A 225 13.15 -13.46 -2.73
N MET A 226 14.11 -14.38 -2.71
CA MET A 226 15.34 -14.33 -3.53
C MET A 226 15.21 -15.12 -4.83
N LEU A 227 14.16 -15.93 -4.99
CA LEU A 227 13.92 -16.71 -6.19
C LEU A 227 13.55 -15.80 -7.37
N ASP A 228 14.07 -16.15 -8.56
CA ASP A 228 13.54 -15.62 -9.80
C ASP A 228 12.11 -16.11 -10.06
N LYS A 229 11.43 -15.50 -11.04
CA LYS A 229 10.03 -15.79 -11.34
C LYS A 229 9.78 -17.27 -11.63
N GLU A 230 10.62 -17.93 -12.44
CA GLU A 230 10.39 -19.33 -12.83
C GLU A 230 10.63 -20.28 -11.65
N SER A 231 11.68 -20.04 -10.88
CA SER A 231 11.96 -20.78 -9.64
C SER A 231 10.87 -20.57 -8.58
N LEU A 232 10.25 -19.39 -8.52
CA LEU A 232 9.16 -19.07 -7.60
C LEU A 232 7.82 -19.68 -8.03
N LYS A 233 7.62 -19.89 -9.32
CA LYS A 233 6.37 -20.42 -9.90
C LYS A 233 6.06 -21.84 -9.44
N GLU A 234 7.08 -22.68 -9.31
CA GLU A 234 6.93 -24.07 -8.84
C GLU A 234 6.34 -24.14 -7.40
N PRO A 235 6.96 -23.54 -6.36
CA PRO A 235 6.38 -23.55 -5.01
C PRO A 235 5.06 -22.76 -4.96
N PHE A 236 4.90 -21.72 -5.79
CA PHE A 236 3.62 -21.00 -5.88
C PHE A 236 2.47 -21.92 -6.31
N LEU A 237 2.67 -22.70 -7.38
CA LEU A 237 1.68 -23.65 -7.87
C LEU A 237 1.47 -24.81 -6.88
N GLU A 238 2.52 -25.25 -6.21
CA GLU A 238 2.41 -26.25 -5.14
C GLU A 238 1.48 -25.75 -4.03
N TYR A 239 1.73 -24.56 -3.48
CA TYR A 239 0.90 -24.01 -2.40
C TYR A 239 -0.50 -23.64 -2.87
N LEU A 240 -0.66 -23.21 -4.13
CA LEU A 240 -1.98 -23.01 -4.71
C LEU A 240 -2.78 -24.31 -4.75
N SER A 241 -2.13 -25.44 -5.07
CA SER A 241 -2.78 -26.75 -5.16
C SER A 241 -3.39 -27.25 -3.85
N TYR A 242 -2.89 -26.76 -2.70
CA TYR A 242 -3.45 -27.09 -1.39
C TYR A 242 -4.85 -26.50 -1.17
N TYR A 243 -5.22 -25.48 -1.95
CA TYR A 243 -6.41 -24.66 -1.74
C TYR A 243 -7.29 -24.50 -2.99
N TYR A 244 -6.82 -24.95 -4.16
CA TYR A 244 -7.51 -24.83 -5.43
C TYR A 244 -7.14 -25.97 -6.39
N ASP A 245 -8.10 -26.43 -7.21
CA ASP A 245 -7.83 -27.42 -8.25
C ASP A 245 -7.06 -26.79 -9.41
N ILE A 246 -5.77 -27.13 -9.50
CA ILE A 246 -4.87 -26.59 -10.51
C ILE A 246 -4.75 -27.46 -11.77
N SER A 247 -5.59 -28.49 -11.95
CA SER A 247 -5.48 -29.41 -13.11
C SER A 247 -5.48 -28.67 -14.45
N LYS A 248 -6.40 -27.70 -14.62
CA LYS A 248 -6.49 -26.85 -15.83
C LYS A 248 -5.32 -25.88 -16.00
N ILE A 249 -4.63 -25.54 -14.92
CA ILE A 249 -3.45 -24.65 -14.96
C ILE A 249 -2.23 -25.48 -15.36
N LYS A 250 -2.07 -26.70 -14.82
CA LYS A 250 -0.98 -27.61 -15.21
C LYS A 250 -1.01 -27.94 -16.69
N GLU A 251 -2.20 -28.15 -17.27
CA GLU A 251 -2.36 -28.35 -18.72
C GLU A 251 -1.87 -27.16 -19.56
N LYS A 252 -1.97 -25.93 -19.05
CA LYS A 252 -1.46 -24.71 -19.71
C LYS A 252 0.06 -24.54 -19.55
N VAL A 253 0.65 -25.02 -18.46
CA VAL A 253 2.09 -24.88 -18.19
C VAL A 253 2.92 -25.98 -18.87
N MET A 254 2.32 -27.14 -19.15
CA MET A 254 2.98 -28.26 -19.83
C MET A 254 2.96 -28.19 -21.37
N ASN A 255 2.20 -27.25 -21.94
CA ASN A 255 2.10 -27.00 -23.39
C ASN A 255 2.80 -25.69 -23.74
#